data_AF-G7LGF1-F1
#
_entry.id   AF-G7LGF1-F1
#
_cell.length_a   1.000
_cell.length_b   1.000
_cell.length_c   1.000
_cell.angle_alpha   90.00
_cell.angle_beta   90.00
_cell.angle_gamma   90.00
#
_symmetry.space_group_name_H-M   'P 1'
#
loop_
_entity.id
_entity.type
_entity.pdbx_description
1 polymer ?
#
loop_
_entity_poly.entity_id
_entity_poly.type
_entity_poly.pdbx_seq_one_letter_code
_entity_poly.pdbx_strand_id
1 'polypeptide(L)'
;MKGKAYRGNTISFGKYALQALEPAWITSRQIEARRRAISQNVCRGGKIWVRIFPDKPVTVIPTETRMGSGKESPEYWVAVVKPGKILYEMGGILL
;
A
#
# COMPACT_ATOMS: atom_id res chain seq x y z
N MET A 1 10.13 -7.62 -7.49
CA MET A 1 9.44 -8.82 -6.94
C MET A 1 8.95 -9.67 -8.10
N LYS A 2 9.21 -10.97 -8.10
CA LYS A 2 8.76 -11.87 -9.17
C LYS A 2 7.40 -12.50 -8.83
N GLY A 3 6.60 -12.75 -9.85
CA GLY A 3 5.31 -13.44 -9.77
C GLY A 3 4.08 -12.54 -9.54
N LYS A 4 2.89 -13.12 -9.74
CA LYS A 4 1.59 -12.47 -9.55
C LYS A 4 1.05 -12.66 -8.12
N ALA A 5 0.11 -11.82 -7.71
CA ALA A 5 -0.59 -11.98 -6.44
C ALA A 5 -1.62 -13.12 -6.53
N TYR A 6 -1.46 -14.14 -5.69
CA TYR A 6 -2.45 -15.23 -5.55
C TYR A 6 -3.50 -14.95 -4.46
N ARG A 7 -3.24 -13.99 -3.56
CA ARG A 7 -4.13 -13.62 -2.44
C ARG A 7 -4.42 -12.13 -2.44
N GLY A 8 -5.66 -11.75 -2.11
CA GLY A 8 -6.08 -10.35 -2.09
C GLY A 8 -6.08 -9.73 -3.48
N ASN A 9 -6.41 -10.52 -4.49
CA ASN A 9 -6.60 -10.15 -5.89
C ASN A 9 -8.09 -10.07 -6.27
N THR A 10 -8.99 -10.38 -5.34
CA THR A 10 -10.44 -10.31 -5.48
C THR A 10 -11.04 -9.29 -4.52
N ILE A 11 -12.13 -8.65 -4.96
CA ILE A 11 -12.88 -7.68 -4.16
C ILE A 11 -13.57 -8.44 -3.01
N SER A 12 -13.56 -7.91 -1.79
CA SER A 12 -14.28 -8.57 -0.66
C SER A 12 -15.27 -7.67 0.07
N PHE A 13 -15.17 -6.35 -0.03
CA PHE A 13 -16.04 -5.41 0.67
C PHE A 13 -16.73 -4.43 -0.27
N GLY A 14 -15.96 -3.83 -1.18
CA GLY A 14 -16.47 -2.81 -2.09
C GLY A 14 -17.20 -3.37 -3.32
N LYS A 15 -17.62 -2.46 -4.19
CA LYS A 15 -18.07 -2.76 -5.56
C LYS A 15 -16.95 -2.53 -6.58
N TYR A 16 -16.05 -1.59 -6.30
CA TYR A 16 -14.92 -1.24 -7.15
C TYR A 16 -13.61 -1.40 -6.40
N ALA A 17 -12.53 -1.65 -7.14
CA ALA A 17 -11.20 -1.87 -6.57
C ALA A 17 -10.09 -1.25 -7.42
N LEU A 18 -9.03 -0.80 -6.75
CA LEU A 18 -7.79 -0.37 -7.39
C LEU A 18 -6.78 -1.51 -7.34
N GLN A 19 -6.46 -2.10 -8.48
CA GLN A 19 -5.49 -3.19 -8.62
C GLN A 19 -4.11 -2.66 -9.03
N ALA A 20 -3.06 -3.22 -8.44
CA ALA A 20 -1.68 -2.97 -8.86
C ALA A 20 -1.36 -3.73 -10.14
N LEU A 21 -0.90 -3.04 -11.19
CA LEU A 21 -0.44 -3.67 -12.43
C LEU A 21 1.02 -4.10 -12.34
N GLU A 22 1.81 -3.40 -11.54
CA GLU A 22 3.25 -3.57 -11.43
C GLU A 22 3.68 -3.88 -9.99
N PRO A 23 4.84 -4.54 -9.79
CA PRO A 23 5.37 -4.76 -8.46
C PRO A 23 5.94 -3.45 -7.88
N ALA A 24 5.58 -3.13 -6.65
CA ALA A 24 6.08 -1.93 -5.98
C ALA A 24 6.22 -2.13 -4.47
N TRP A 25 7.09 -1.34 -3.84
CA TRP A 25 7.07 -1.12 -2.39
C TRP A 25 6.35 0.19 -2.13
N ILE A 26 5.28 0.12 -1.32
CA ILE A 26 4.44 1.29 -1.02
C ILE A 26 4.63 1.65 0.44
N THR A 27 5.04 2.88 0.72
CA THR A 27 5.26 3.35 2.09
C THR A 27 3.95 3.63 2.81
N SER A 28 3.96 3.60 4.15
CA SER A 28 2.81 4.01 4.97
C SER A 28 2.27 5.39 4.59
N ARG A 29 3.16 6.35 4.30
CA ARG A 29 2.82 7.71 3.87
C ARG A 29 2.09 7.73 2.53
N GLN A 30 2.52 6.93 1.56
CA GLN A 30 1.85 6.80 0.27
C GLN A 30 0.47 6.14 0.42
N ILE A 31 0.35 5.15 1.30
CA ILE A 31 -0.92 4.47 1.57
C ILE A 31 -1.95 5.48 2.09
N GLU A 32 -1.55 6.31 3.05
CA GLU A 32 -2.42 7.31 3.66
C GLU A 32 -2.72 8.48 2.73
N ALA A 33 -1.72 8.98 1.99
CA ALA A 33 -1.91 10.02 1.00
C ALA A 33 -2.96 9.63 -0.05
N ARG A 34 -2.89 8.38 -0.55
CA ARG A 34 -3.86 7.87 -1.51
C ARG A 34 -5.25 7.68 -0.88
N ARG A 35 -5.34 7.15 0.35
CA ARG A 35 -6.62 7.05 1.08
C ARG A 35 -7.29 8.42 1.18
N ARG A 36 -6.55 9.45 1.61
CA ARG A 36 -7.04 10.83 1.75
C ARG A 36 -7.49 11.42 0.42
N ALA A 37 -6.71 11.23 -0.65
CA ALA A 37 -7.06 11.70 -1.99
C ALA A 37 -8.36 11.07 -2.51
N ILE A 38 -8.54 9.76 -2.32
CA ILE A 38 -9.79 9.08 -2.70
C ILE A 38 -10.95 9.60 -1.85
N SER A 39 -10.79 9.73 -0.52
CA SER A 39 -11.83 10.26 0.36
C SER A 39 -12.28 11.69 0.00
N GLN A 40 -11.35 12.53 -0.46
CA GLN A 40 -11.67 13.89 -0.90
C GLN A 40 -12.51 13.90 -2.18
N ASN A 41 -12.21 13.02 -3.14
CA ASN A 41 -12.91 12.96 -4.43
C ASN A 41 -14.30 12.30 -4.35
N VAL A 42 -14.55 11.46 -3.36
CA VAL A 42 -15.77 10.64 -3.26
C VAL A 42 -16.90 11.33 -2.43
N CYS A 43 -16.74 12.62 -2.10
CA CYS A 43 -17.77 13.50 -1.53
C CYS A 43 -18.73 12.83 -0.53
N ARG A 44 -18.22 12.46 0.66
CA ARG A 44 -18.92 11.94 1.87
C ARG A 44 -19.85 10.71 1.71
N GLY A 45 -20.27 10.32 0.51
CA GLY A 45 -21.23 9.23 0.29
C GLY A 45 -20.59 7.85 0.16
N GLY A 46 -19.33 7.76 -0.30
CA GLY A 46 -18.66 6.48 -0.49
C GLY A 46 -17.78 6.03 0.68
N LYS A 47 -17.74 4.72 0.91
CA LYS A 47 -16.85 4.04 1.86
C LYS A 47 -15.63 3.51 1.12
N ILE A 48 -14.46 3.67 1.75
CA ILE A 48 -13.17 3.22 1.21
C ILE A 48 -12.55 2.22 2.18
N TRP A 49 -12.00 1.14 1.65
CA TRP A 49 -11.22 0.16 2.42
C TRP A 49 -9.79 0.15 1.89
N VAL A 50 -8.84 0.19 2.82
CA VAL A 50 -7.42 -0.03 2.52
C VAL A 50 -7.14 -1.52 2.64
N ARG A 51 -6.63 -2.15 1.58
CA ARG A 51 -6.42 -3.61 1.49
C ARG A 51 -4.98 -4.05 1.72
N ILE A 52 -4.06 -3.11 1.86
CA ILE A 52 -2.64 -3.35 2.12
C ILE A 52 -2.22 -2.70 3.44
N PHE A 53 -1.26 -3.32 4.11
CA PHE A 53 -0.69 -2.83 5.36
C PHE A 53 0.84 -2.82 5.23
N PRO A 54 1.54 -1.81 5.76
CA PRO A 54 3.00 -1.75 5.70
C PRO A 54 3.61 -2.61 6.81
N ASP A 55 3.77 -3.90 6.55
CA ASP A 55 4.29 -4.89 7.49
C ASP A 55 5.82 -5.09 7.40
N LYS A 56 6.44 -4.71 6.27
CA LYS A 56 7.88 -4.96 6.06
C LYS A 56 8.72 -3.77 6.57
N PRO A 57 9.60 -3.96 7.57
CA PRO A 57 10.54 -2.92 7.99
C PRO A 57 11.65 -2.73 6.95
N VAL A 58 12.06 -1.48 6.76
CA VAL A 58 13.21 -1.06 5.95
C VAL A 58 14.17 -0.29 6.84
N THR A 59 15.43 -0.72 6.84
CA THR A 59 16.55 -0.11 7.57
C THR A 59 17.41 0.64 6.56
N VAL A 60 17.82 1.85 6.89
CA VAL A 60 18.74 2.66 6.07
C VAL A 60 19.92 3.02 6.93
N ILE A 61 21.11 2.90 6.38
CA ILE A 61 22.35 3.35 7.03
C ILE A 61 22.55 4.81 6.60
N PRO A 62 22.71 5.76 7.54
CA PRO A 62 22.96 7.16 7.22
C PRO A 62 24.21 7.31 6.36
N THR A 63 24.17 8.22 5.39
CA THR A 63 25.28 8.48 4.45
C THR A 63 26.59 8.84 5.14
N GLU A 64 26.53 9.37 6.37
CA GLU A 64 27.69 9.79 7.16
C GLU A 64 28.44 8.60 7.81
N THR A 65 27.83 7.42 7.85
CA THR A 65 28.41 6.24 8.49
C THR A 65 29.07 5.30 7.49
N ARG A 66 30.17 4.66 7.91
CA ARG A 66 30.86 3.63 7.12
C ARG A 66 30.19 2.27 7.30
N MET A 67 30.33 1.42 6.29
CA MET A 67 29.86 0.03 6.35
C MET A 67 30.57 -0.75 7.46
N GLY A 68 29.84 -1.62 8.17
CA GLY A 68 30.44 -2.62 9.08
C GLY A 68 29.94 -2.61 10.53
N SER A 69 29.14 -1.62 10.95
CA SER A 69 28.66 -1.48 12.34
C SER A 69 27.41 -2.31 12.70
N GLY A 70 27.04 -3.28 11.86
CA GLY A 70 25.81 -4.05 12.03
C GLY A 70 24.58 -3.40 11.38
N LYS A 71 23.40 -3.92 11.68
CA LYS A 71 22.12 -3.47 11.10
C LYS A 71 21.41 -2.52 12.05
N GLU A 72 21.07 -1.33 11.56
CA GLU A 72 20.34 -0.33 12.34
C GLU A 72 18.86 -0.67 12.54
N SER A 73 18.18 0.13 13.38
CA SER A 73 16.74 0.08 13.60
C SER A 73 15.96 0.38 12.30
N PRO A 74 14.74 -0.18 12.12
CA PRO A 74 13.89 0.18 11.00
C PRO A 74 13.58 1.68 10.97
N GLU A 75 13.84 2.32 9.83
CA GLU A 75 13.52 3.74 9.62
C GLU A 75 12.06 3.91 9.18
N TYR A 76 11.58 3.03 8.29
CA TYR A 76 10.20 3.05 7.82
C TYR A 76 9.68 1.66 7.44
N TRP A 77 8.37 1.57 7.24
CA TRP A 77 7.68 0.34 6.85
C TRP A 77 7.05 0.48 5.47
N VAL A 78 7.10 -0.61 4.71
CA VAL A 78 6.55 -0.70 3.37
C VAL A 78 5.61 -1.90 3.24
N ALA A 79 4.58 -1.73 2.42
CA ALA A 79 3.78 -2.82 1.90
C ALA A 79 4.44 -3.37 0.64
N VAL A 80 4.60 -4.69 0.61
CA VAL A 80 5.22 -5.42 -0.50
C VAL A 80 4.14 -5.84 -1.49
N VAL A 81 4.00 -5.11 -2.60
CA VAL A 81 2.90 -5.28 -3.56
C VAL A 81 3.35 -6.04 -4.80
N LYS A 82 2.60 -7.10 -5.15
CA LYS A 82 2.74 -7.86 -6.41
C LYS A 82 1.69 -7.40 -7.43
N PRO A 83 1.96 -7.56 -8.74
CA PRO A 83 0.95 -7.42 -9.79
C PRO A 83 -0.30 -8.25 -9.48
N GLY A 84 -1.47 -7.67 -9.71
CA GLY A 84 -2.77 -8.28 -9.46
C GLY A 84 -3.32 -8.07 -8.04
N LYS A 85 -2.53 -7.52 -7.11
CA LYS A 85 -2.99 -7.23 -5.74
C LYS A 85 -3.96 -6.05 -5.73
N ILE A 86 -5.05 -6.15 -4.99
CA ILE A 86 -5.95 -5.02 -4.74
C ILE A 86 -5.39 -4.17 -3.59
N LEU A 87 -5.26 -2.87 -3.85
CA LEU A 87 -4.73 -1.87 -2.92
C LEU A 87 -5.83 -1.19 -2.11
N TYR A 88 -6.92 -0.82 -2.79
CA TYR A 88 -8.07 -0.14 -2.20
C TYR A 88 -9.36 -0.71 -2.78
N GLU A 89 -10.41 -0.66 -1.98
CA GLU A 89 -11.78 -0.92 -2.44
C GLU A 89 -12.67 0.26 -2.12
N MET A 90 -13.73 0.42 -2.91
CA MET A 90 -14.73 1.46 -2.76
C MET A 90 -16.14 0.89 -2.93
N GLY A 91 -17.09 1.45 -2.18
CA GLY A 91 -18.49 1.05 -2.17
C GLY A 91 -19.37 2.16 -1.62
N GLY A 92 -20.70 2.01 -1.72
CA GLY A 92 -21.64 3.04 -1.27
C GLY A 92 -21.69 4.30 -2.16
N ILE A 93 -21.06 4.26 -3.32
CA ILE A 93 -21.17 5.33 -4.31
C ILE A 93 -22.53 5.17 -5.02
N LEU A 94 -23.47 6.07 -4.75
CA LEU A 94 -24.62 6.30 -5.61
C LEU A 94 -24.07 6.97 -6.88
N LEU A 95 -24.18 6.27 -8.02
CA LEU A 95 -23.89 6.85 -9.34
C LEU A 95 -24.95 7.89 -9.69
#